data_AF-A0A9W4KML6-F1
#
_entry.id   AF-A0A9W4KML6-F1
#
_cell.length_a   1.000
_cell.length_b   1.000
_cell.length_c   1.000
_cell.angle_alpha   90.00
_cell.angle_beta   90.00
_cell.angle_gamma   90.00
#
_symmetry.space_group_name_H-M   'P 1'
#
loop_
_entity.id
_entity.type
_entity.pdbx_description
1 polymer ?
#
loop_
_entity_poly.entity_id
_entity_poly.type
_entity_poly.pdbx_seq_one_letter_code
_entity_poly.pdbx_strand_id
1 'polypeptide(L)'
;MPTSPPRVITAENPLRGKVSEYVIPRVRRGLRAGFQHLTVRNQMHGMTTVLFDLGEHAKVIDYFKPDTAYFALNLPGGTSWNRAPRDIKPSWKWNTGMATDPKPALRREYCQALSQVNWYMKQHHSRYGFLLTDRELVVFRRLDDQGYLELALPIPFTAGGSASQPRLTVLLALWYVGMLAANNQGDGRWDM
;
A
#
# COMPACT_ATOMS: atom_id res chain seq x y z
N MET A 1 -20.97 4.15 -3.84
CA MET A 1 -20.54 2.76 -4.14
C MET A 1 -21.48 2.22 -5.21
N PRO A 2 -21.04 1.36 -6.15
CA PRO A 2 -21.99 0.75 -7.09
C PRO A 2 -23.05 -0.05 -6.32
N THR A 3 -24.26 -0.09 -6.86
CA THR A 3 -25.46 -0.73 -6.27
C THR A 3 -25.49 -2.26 -6.43
N SER A 4 -24.43 -2.85 -6.98
CA SER A 4 -24.28 -4.30 -7.09
C SER A 4 -24.14 -4.94 -5.70
N PRO A 5 -24.84 -6.05 -5.41
CA PRO A 5 -24.74 -6.73 -4.12
C PRO A 5 -23.27 -7.08 -3.80
N PRO A 6 -22.77 -6.78 -2.58
CA PRO A 6 -21.40 -7.11 -2.24
C PRO A 6 -21.23 -8.64 -2.23
N ARG A 7 -20.34 -9.16 -3.08
CA ARG A 7 -19.98 -10.59 -3.08
C ARG A 7 -19.38 -10.97 -1.72
N VAL A 8 -19.68 -12.15 -1.18
CA VAL A 8 -19.10 -12.60 0.10
C VAL A 8 -17.59 -12.77 -0.06
N ILE A 9 -16.82 -12.40 0.97
CA ILE A 9 -15.37 -12.65 1.01
C ILE A 9 -15.18 -13.98 1.73
N THR A 10 -14.87 -15.03 0.97
CA THR A 10 -14.70 -16.40 1.50
C THR A 10 -13.24 -16.84 1.55
N ALA A 11 -12.36 -16.14 0.82
CA ALA A 11 -10.94 -16.45 0.71
C ALA A 11 -10.14 -15.20 0.30
N GLU A 12 -8.83 -15.35 0.18
CA GLU A 12 -7.92 -14.26 -0.25
C GLU A 12 -8.22 -13.81 -1.69
N ASN A 13 -8.48 -14.73 -2.62
CA ASN A 13 -8.71 -14.39 -4.04
C ASN A 13 -9.95 -13.51 -4.25
N PRO A 14 -11.13 -13.80 -3.67
CA PRO A 14 -12.27 -12.87 -3.70
C PRO A 14 -11.95 -11.48 -3.13
N LEU A 15 -11.16 -11.39 -2.05
CA LEU A 15 -10.74 -10.11 -1.49
C LEU A 15 -9.84 -9.35 -2.47
N ARG A 16 -8.82 -10.01 -3.03
CA ARG A 16 -7.95 -9.44 -4.07
C ARG A 16 -8.76 -8.91 -5.24
N GLY A 17 -9.74 -9.68 -5.72
CA GLY A 17 -10.66 -9.27 -6.78
C GLY A 17 -11.44 -8.00 -6.44
N LYS A 18 -11.99 -7.89 -5.22
CA LYS A 18 -12.66 -6.66 -4.76
C LYS A 18 -11.71 -5.46 -4.70
N VAL A 19 -10.48 -5.66 -4.25
CA VAL A 19 -9.48 -4.57 -4.21
C VAL A 19 -9.14 -4.11 -5.64
N SER A 20 -9.00 -5.05 -6.57
CA SER A 20 -8.79 -4.73 -8.00
C SER A 20 -9.98 -4.03 -8.65
N GLU A 21 -11.21 -4.33 -8.22
CA GLU A 21 -12.42 -3.69 -8.76
C GLU A 21 -12.67 -2.30 -8.13
N TYR A 22 -12.55 -2.20 -6.81
CA TYR A 22 -13.01 -1.02 -6.08
C TYR A 22 -11.90 -0.04 -5.69
N VAL A 23 -10.70 -0.52 -5.41
CA VAL A 23 -9.62 0.32 -4.85
C VAL A 23 -8.66 0.75 -5.95
N ILE A 24 -8.06 -0.21 -6.66
CA ILE A 24 -6.96 0.06 -7.60
C ILE A 24 -7.34 1.12 -8.66
N PRO A 25 -8.49 1.03 -9.37
CA PRO A 25 -8.83 2.00 -10.41
C PRO A 25 -9.05 3.41 -9.87
N ARG A 26 -9.52 3.54 -8.62
CA ARG A 26 -9.76 4.85 -7.98
C ARG A 26 -8.45 5.51 -7.57
N VAL A 27 -7.56 4.76 -6.93
CA VAL A 27 -6.22 5.24 -6.58
C VAL A 27 -5.44 5.62 -7.85
N ARG A 28 -5.47 4.78 -8.88
CA ARG A 28 -4.82 5.06 -10.17
C ARG A 28 -5.32 6.35 -10.82
N ARG A 29 -6.64 6.57 -10.87
CA ARG A 29 -7.21 7.82 -11.39
C ARG A 29 -6.82 9.03 -10.55
N GLY A 30 -6.83 8.90 -9.23
CA GLY A 30 -6.40 9.95 -8.30
C GLY A 30 -4.94 10.34 -8.49
N LEU A 31 -4.04 9.34 -8.61
CA LEU A 31 -2.61 9.58 -8.88
C LEU A 31 -2.41 10.27 -10.22
N ARG A 32 -3.06 9.78 -11.28
CA ARG A 32 -3.00 10.40 -12.61
C ARG A 32 -3.41 11.88 -12.54
N ALA A 33 -4.54 12.18 -11.91
CA ALA A 33 -5.02 13.56 -11.75
C ALA A 33 -4.05 14.41 -10.91
N GLY A 34 -3.52 13.86 -9.82
CA GLY A 34 -2.53 14.52 -8.97
C GLY A 34 -1.25 14.87 -9.71
N PHE A 35 -0.63 13.91 -10.42
CA PHE A 35 0.57 14.18 -11.22
C PHE A 35 0.31 15.12 -12.38
N GLN A 36 -0.84 15.02 -13.07
CA GLN A 36 -1.22 15.99 -14.10
C GLN A 36 -1.27 17.41 -13.55
N HIS A 37 -1.90 17.59 -12.38
CA HIS A 37 -1.99 18.89 -11.72
C HIS A 37 -0.60 19.45 -11.34
N LEU A 38 0.26 18.62 -10.75
CA LEU A 38 1.63 19.02 -10.37
C LEU A 38 2.48 19.37 -11.59
N THR A 39 2.39 18.60 -12.67
CA THR A 39 3.10 18.88 -13.93
C THR A 39 2.68 20.23 -14.51
N VAL A 40 1.37 20.50 -14.61
CA VAL A 40 0.87 21.79 -15.14
C VAL A 40 1.32 22.98 -14.29
N ARG A 41 1.52 22.78 -12.98
CA ARG A 41 1.97 23.83 -12.07
C ARG A 41 3.50 23.92 -11.91
N ASN A 42 4.26 23.09 -12.62
CA ASN A 42 5.71 22.96 -12.43
C ASN A 42 6.12 22.62 -10.98
N GLN A 43 5.32 21.78 -10.31
CA GLN A 43 5.46 21.40 -8.90
C GLN A 43 5.87 19.93 -8.72
N MET A 44 6.47 19.32 -9.75
CA MET A 44 6.92 17.93 -9.65
C MET A 44 8.11 17.76 -8.70
N HIS A 45 8.91 18.80 -8.43
CA HIS A 45 9.95 18.86 -7.38
C HIS A 45 10.71 17.54 -7.11
N GLY A 46 11.25 16.91 -8.16
CA GLY A 46 12.03 15.67 -8.02
C GLY A 46 11.21 14.40 -7.78
N MET A 47 9.90 14.42 -7.99
CA MET A 47 9.03 13.24 -7.96
C MET A 47 9.08 12.47 -9.29
N THR A 48 8.99 11.15 -9.19
CA THR A 48 8.72 10.27 -10.33
C THR A 48 7.23 9.98 -10.40
N THR A 49 6.60 10.17 -11.56
CA THR A 49 5.21 9.75 -11.79
C THR A 49 5.09 8.23 -11.59
N VAL A 50 4.22 7.82 -10.65
CA VAL A 50 3.98 6.41 -10.35
C VAL A 50 2.58 5.95 -10.75
N LEU A 51 2.46 4.66 -11.06
CA LEU A 51 1.20 3.94 -11.18
C LEU A 51 1.01 3.01 -9.99
N PHE A 52 -0.26 2.73 -9.68
CA PHE A 52 -0.65 1.72 -8.69
C PHE A 52 -1.37 0.55 -9.37
N ASP A 53 -0.83 -0.65 -9.20
CA ASP A 53 -1.40 -1.89 -9.73
C ASP A 53 -0.89 -3.14 -8.99
N LEU A 54 -1.20 -4.33 -9.50
CA LEU A 54 -0.67 -5.62 -9.04
C LEU A 54 0.86 -5.62 -8.96
N GLY A 55 1.41 -6.42 -8.03
CA GLY A 55 2.84 -6.38 -7.73
C GLY A 55 3.72 -6.86 -8.88
N GLU A 56 3.21 -7.73 -9.74
CA GLU A 56 3.89 -8.24 -10.92
C GLU A 56 4.18 -7.16 -11.98
N HIS A 57 3.58 -5.97 -11.87
CA HIS A 57 3.97 -4.85 -12.72
C HIS A 57 5.29 -4.20 -12.30
N ALA A 58 5.74 -4.43 -11.07
CA ALA A 58 7.09 -4.12 -10.63
C ALA A 58 8.04 -5.32 -10.83
N LYS A 59 9.33 -5.08 -10.63
CA LYS A 59 10.37 -6.10 -10.63
C LYS A 59 10.01 -7.23 -9.67
N VAL A 60 10.14 -8.48 -10.11
CA VAL A 60 10.01 -9.67 -9.25
C VAL A 60 11.42 -10.08 -8.83
N ILE A 61 11.64 -10.23 -7.52
CA ILE A 61 12.95 -10.55 -6.95
C ILE A 61 12.81 -11.86 -6.18
N ASP A 62 13.68 -12.83 -6.50
CA ASP A 62 13.70 -14.17 -5.90
C ASP A 62 12.36 -14.91 -5.96
N TYR A 63 11.56 -14.67 -7.01
CA TYR A 63 10.20 -15.21 -7.21
C TYR A 63 9.14 -14.75 -6.22
N PHE A 64 9.46 -13.82 -5.33
CA PHE A 64 8.49 -13.26 -4.40
C PHE A 64 7.74 -12.09 -5.03
N LYS A 65 6.41 -12.12 -4.86
CA LYS A 65 5.49 -11.19 -5.51
C LYS A 65 4.64 -10.51 -4.44
N PRO A 66 4.89 -9.23 -4.15
CA PRO A 66 3.96 -8.42 -3.37
C PRO A 66 2.60 -8.38 -4.07
N ASP A 67 1.55 -8.11 -3.32
CA ASP A 67 0.20 -8.09 -3.87
C ASP A 67 -0.07 -6.89 -4.77
N THR A 68 0.56 -5.76 -4.47
CA THR A 68 0.57 -4.57 -5.32
C THR A 68 1.88 -3.86 -5.32
N ALA A 69 2.04 -3.02 -6.32
CA ALA A 69 3.14 -2.12 -6.47
C ALA A 69 2.71 -0.68 -6.74
N TYR A 70 3.52 0.23 -6.22
CA TYR A 70 3.72 1.55 -6.81
C TYR A 70 4.97 1.50 -7.67
N PHE A 71 4.88 1.82 -8.95
CA PHE A 71 6.01 1.69 -9.87
C PHE A 71 6.07 2.86 -10.84
N ALA A 72 7.26 3.16 -11.35
CA ALA A 72 7.47 4.28 -12.26
C ALA A 72 6.72 4.05 -13.57
N LEU A 73 5.95 5.05 -14.01
CA LEU A 73 5.11 4.95 -15.20
C LEU A 73 5.92 4.79 -16.50
N ASN A 74 7.12 5.37 -16.54
CA ASN A 74 7.91 5.49 -17.77
C ASN A 74 8.93 4.35 -17.96
N LEU A 75 8.81 3.27 -17.19
CA LEU A 75 9.69 2.09 -17.31
C LEU A 75 8.91 0.91 -17.90
N PRO A 76 9.58 -0.01 -18.63
CA PRO A 76 8.95 -1.24 -19.08
C PRO A 76 8.34 -2.03 -17.92
N GLY A 77 7.21 -2.69 -18.15
CA GLY A 77 6.56 -3.52 -17.14
C GLY A 77 7.51 -4.57 -16.57
N GLY A 78 7.48 -4.77 -15.26
CA GLY A 78 8.34 -5.73 -14.57
C GLY A 78 9.78 -5.26 -14.35
N THR A 79 10.15 -4.02 -14.70
CA THR A 79 11.53 -3.51 -14.51
C THR A 79 11.64 -2.48 -13.38
N SER A 80 10.57 -1.74 -13.09
CA SER A 80 10.57 -0.74 -12.01
C SER A 80 10.64 -1.42 -10.64
N TRP A 81 11.42 -0.84 -9.73
CA TRP A 81 11.32 -1.16 -8.30
C TRP A 81 9.90 -0.90 -7.77
N ASN A 82 9.46 -1.70 -6.80
CA ASN A 82 8.21 -1.48 -6.10
C ASN A 82 8.42 -0.44 -4.99
N ARG A 83 7.86 0.75 -5.18
CA ARG A 83 8.10 1.90 -4.31
C ARG A 83 7.30 1.89 -3.00
N ALA A 84 6.27 1.03 -2.91
CA ALA A 84 5.59 0.74 -1.66
C ALA A 84 4.87 -0.62 -1.75
N PRO A 85 5.57 -1.74 -1.48
CA PRO A 85 4.99 -3.07 -1.55
C PRO A 85 3.94 -3.29 -0.47
N ARG A 86 3.04 -4.24 -0.73
CA ARG A 86 1.98 -4.61 0.21
C ARG A 86 1.72 -6.11 0.25
N ASP A 87 0.97 -6.51 1.27
CA ASP A 87 0.20 -7.75 1.28
C ASP A 87 -1.30 -7.49 1.59
N ILE A 88 -2.20 -8.29 1.03
CA ILE A 88 -3.65 -8.26 1.25
C ILE A 88 -4.03 -9.50 2.03
N LYS A 89 -4.68 -9.30 3.16
CA LYS A 89 -5.15 -10.40 4.00
C LYS A 89 -6.60 -10.22 4.39
N PRO A 90 -7.42 -11.28 4.36
CA PRO A 90 -8.69 -11.25 5.05
C PRO A 90 -8.52 -10.91 6.52
N SER A 91 -9.46 -10.14 7.07
CA SER A 91 -9.41 -9.61 8.44
C SER A 91 -9.40 -10.70 9.52
N TRP A 92 -9.89 -11.90 9.20
CA TRP A 92 -9.80 -13.07 10.07
C TRP A 92 -8.43 -13.76 10.05
N LYS A 93 -7.58 -13.46 9.06
CA LYS A 93 -6.18 -13.92 8.99
C LYS A 93 -5.19 -12.88 9.52
N TRP A 94 -5.55 -11.60 9.44
CA TRP A 94 -4.73 -10.53 9.98
C TRP A 94 -5.59 -9.32 10.32
N ASN A 95 -5.45 -8.77 11.53
CA ASN A 95 -5.98 -7.47 11.92
C ASN A 95 -5.17 -6.87 13.07
N THR A 96 -5.30 -5.57 13.31
CA THR A 96 -4.57 -4.85 14.36
C THR A 96 -4.86 -5.34 15.77
N GLY A 97 -6.05 -5.89 16.03
CA GLY A 97 -6.38 -6.50 17.32
C GLY A 97 -5.51 -7.71 17.68
N MET A 98 -4.92 -8.38 16.69
CA MET A 98 -4.03 -9.53 16.93
C MET A 98 -2.72 -9.13 17.61
N ALA A 99 -2.30 -7.85 17.54
CA ALA A 99 -1.06 -7.36 18.14
C ALA A 99 -1.00 -7.56 19.66
N THR A 100 -2.15 -7.45 20.33
CA THR A 100 -2.30 -7.55 21.79
C THR A 100 -3.12 -8.77 22.21
N ASP A 101 -3.39 -9.70 21.30
CA ASP A 101 -4.22 -10.88 21.60
C ASP A 101 -3.56 -11.74 22.69
N PRO A 102 -4.31 -12.29 23.66
CA PRO A 102 -3.75 -13.17 24.69
C PRO A 102 -3.06 -14.41 24.12
N LYS A 103 -3.49 -14.91 22.95
CA LYS A 103 -2.91 -16.09 22.29
C LYS A 103 -1.60 -15.72 21.59
N PRO A 104 -0.45 -16.31 21.99
CA PRO A 104 0.84 -16.03 21.37
C PRO A 104 0.90 -16.35 19.87
N ALA A 105 0.10 -17.32 19.41
CA ALA A 105 0.02 -17.67 18.00
C ALA A 105 -0.52 -16.51 17.14
N LEU A 106 -1.56 -15.80 17.60
CA LEU A 106 -2.14 -14.67 16.87
C LEU A 106 -1.19 -13.48 16.83
N ARG A 107 -0.47 -13.21 17.94
CA ARG A 107 0.60 -12.20 17.95
C ARG A 107 1.73 -12.53 16.97
N ARG A 108 2.05 -13.82 16.80
CA ARG A 108 3.05 -14.27 15.82
C ARG A 108 2.55 -14.08 14.39
N GLU A 109 1.30 -14.43 14.10
CA GLU A 109 0.67 -14.19 12.78
C GLU A 109 0.64 -12.68 12.45
N TYR A 110 0.35 -11.83 13.44
CA TYR A 110 0.42 -10.38 13.30
C TYR A 110 1.80 -9.92 12.83
N CYS A 111 2.85 -10.34 13.54
CA CYS A 111 4.24 -10.00 13.19
C CYS A 111 4.69 -10.63 11.87
N GLN A 112 4.19 -11.83 11.52
CA GLN A 112 4.60 -12.53 10.31
C GLN A 112 4.22 -11.74 9.05
N ALA A 113 2.99 -11.22 8.97
CA ALA A 113 2.58 -10.42 7.81
C ALA A 113 3.39 -9.12 7.69
N LEU A 114 3.68 -8.46 8.82
CA LEU A 114 4.55 -7.27 8.84
C LEU A 114 5.96 -7.61 8.37
N SER A 115 6.53 -8.71 8.86
CA SER A 115 7.88 -9.16 8.48
C SER A 115 7.97 -9.50 7.00
N GLN A 116 6.91 -10.06 6.42
CA GLN A 116 6.83 -10.37 4.99
C GLN A 116 6.87 -9.10 4.15
N VAL A 117 6.03 -8.10 4.45
CA VAL A 117 6.06 -6.83 3.71
C VAL A 117 7.38 -6.11 3.92
N ASN A 118 7.93 -6.12 5.14
CA ASN A 118 9.24 -5.53 5.43
C ASN A 118 10.37 -6.18 4.61
N TRP A 119 10.31 -7.49 4.41
CA TRP A 119 11.26 -8.20 3.56
C TRP A 119 11.15 -7.75 2.09
N TYR A 120 9.93 -7.60 1.55
CA TYR A 120 9.74 -6.97 0.24
C TYR A 120 10.29 -5.54 0.20
N MET A 121 10.09 -4.78 1.28
CA MET A 121 10.55 -3.40 1.34
C MET A 121 12.07 -3.31 1.27
N LYS A 122 12.79 -4.24 1.92
CA LYS A 122 14.25 -4.38 1.83
C LYS A 122 14.69 -4.69 0.40
N GLN A 123 14.09 -5.70 -0.24
CA GLN A 123 14.43 -6.08 -1.61
C GLN A 123 14.22 -4.94 -2.62
N HIS A 124 13.19 -4.11 -2.40
CA HIS A 124 12.85 -3.01 -3.30
C HIS A 124 13.41 -1.65 -2.88
N HIS A 125 14.23 -1.60 -1.82
CA HIS A 125 14.76 -0.35 -1.25
C HIS A 125 13.65 0.68 -0.97
N SER A 126 12.47 0.20 -0.59
CA SER A 126 11.31 1.06 -0.38
C SER A 126 11.21 1.52 1.07
N ARG A 127 10.71 2.74 1.25
CA ARG A 127 10.53 3.37 2.57
C ARG A 127 9.19 3.06 3.20
N TYR A 128 8.17 2.80 2.38
CA TYR A 128 6.79 2.62 2.83
C TYR A 128 6.28 1.27 2.41
N GLY A 129 5.43 0.70 3.24
CA GLY A 129 4.70 -0.52 2.96
C GLY A 129 3.37 -0.47 3.67
N PHE A 130 2.48 -1.39 3.35
CA PHE A 130 1.19 -1.44 4.02
C PHE A 130 0.58 -2.83 4.00
N LEU A 131 -0.35 -3.06 4.92
CA LEU A 131 -1.25 -4.19 4.94
C LEU A 131 -2.67 -3.69 4.72
N LEU A 132 -3.40 -4.37 3.84
CA LEU A 132 -4.78 -4.04 3.52
C LEU A 132 -5.68 -5.25 3.76
N THR A 133 -6.75 -5.06 4.51
CA THR A 133 -7.75 -6.10 4.76
C THR A 133 -9.12 -5.71 4.21
N ASP A 134 -10.15 -6.50 4.46
CA ASP A 134 -11.55 -6.09 4.21
C ASP A 134 -12.08 -5.09 5.24
N ARG A 135 -11.32 -4.80 6.32
CA ARG A 135 -11.75 -3.92 7.41
C ARG A 135 -10.90 -2.66 7.54
N GLU A 136 -9.60 -2.76 7.33
CA GLU A 136 -8.65 -1.69 7.64
C GLU A 136 -7.45 -1.65 6.69
N LEU A 137 -6.83 -0.49 6.63
CA LEU A 137 -5.51 -0.24 6.05
C LEU A 137 -4.54 0.13 7.17
N VAL A 138 -3.38 -0.51 7.21
CA VAL A 138 -2.28 -0.14 8.09
C VAL A 138 -1.06 0.17 7.24
N VAL A 139 -0.64 1.44 7.25
CA VAL A 139 0.56 1.91 6.57
C VAL A 139 1.72 1.94 7.55
N PHE A 140 2.91 1.61 7.10
CA PHE A 140 4.12 1.69 7.90
C PHE A 140 5.30 2.20 7.09
N ARG A 141 6.24 2.80 7.82
CA ARG A 141 7.54 3.26 7.33
C ARG A 141 8.64 2.34 7.82
N ARG A 142 9.56 1.97 6.93
CA ARG A 142 10.80 1.28 7.29
C ARG A 142 11.73 2.25 7.98
N LEU A 143 12.22 1.88 9.16
CA LEU A 143 13.20 2.69 9.87
C LEU A 143 14.63 2.28 9.51
N ASP A 144 14.87 0.98 9.27
CA ASP A 144 16.19 0.44 9.02
C ASP A 144 16.18 -0.95 8.32
N ASP A 145 17.37 -1.51 8.10
CA ASP A 145 17.59 -2.85 7.54
C ASP A 145 17.55 -3.97 8.59
N GLN A 146 17.41 -3.66 9.87
CA GLN A 146 17.32 -4.63 10.98
C GLN A 146 15.88 -5.10 11.20
N GLY A 147 14.91 -4.36 10.66
CA GLY A 147 13.52 -4.77 10.59
C GLY A 147 12.57 -3.90 11.40
N TYR A 148 13.03 -2.77 11.91
CA TYR A 148 12.19 -1.85 12.66
C TYR A 148 11.23 -1.10 11.73
N LEU A 149 9.96 -1.06 12.13
CA LEU A 149 8.87 -0.40 11.43
C LEU A 149 8.19 0.62 12.33
N GLU A 150 7.87 1.77 11.78
CA GLU A 150 6.96 2.75 12.37
C GLU A 150 5.57 2.59 11.75
N LEU A 151 4.58 2.23 12.55
CA LEU A 151 3.21 1.97 12.10
C LEU A 151 2.34 3.20 12.30
N ALA A 152 1.57 3.57 11.27
CA ALA A 152 0.47 4.51 11.40
C ALA A 152 -0.74 3.84 12.07
N LEU A 153 -1.64 4.66 12.64
CA LEU A 153 -2.92 4.17 13.16
C LEU A 153 -3.74 3.49 12.04
N PRO A 154 -4.47 2.40 12.35
CA PRO A 154 -5.32 1.73 11.38
C PRO A 154 -6.42 2.64 10.85
N ILE A 155 -6.65 2.59 9.55
CA ILE A 155 -7.69 3.36 8.86
C ILE A 155 -8.80 2.38 8.46
N PRO A 156 -9.97 2.42 9.12
CA PRO A 156 -11.05 1.52 8.78
C PRO A 156 -11.69 1.90 7.43
N PHE A 157 -12.21 0.93 6.68
CA PHE A 157 -12.95 1.19 5.44
C PHE A 157 -14.22 2.02 5.65
N THR A 158 -14.75 2.03 6.86
CA THR A 158 -15.89 2.85 7.29
C THR A 158 -15.50 4.29 7.62
N ALA A 159 -14.20 4.63 7.60
CA ALA A 159 -13.76 6.00 7.81
C ALA A 159 -14.29 6.91 6.69
N GLY A 160 -14.97 7.98 7.10
CA GLY A 160 -15.43 9.07 6.26
C GLY A 160 -15.39 10.36 7.06
N GLY A 161 -15.15 11.48 6.38
CA GLY A 161 -15.12 12.81 6.98
C GLY A 161 -15.96 13.79 6.17
N SER A 162 -16.27 14.93 6.77
CA SER A 162 -16.87 16.08 6.10
C SER A 162 -15.80 17.14 5.82
N ALA A 163 -16.17 18.21 5.12
CA ALA A 163 -15.28 19.37 4.95
C ALA A 163 -14.91 20.03 6.29
N SER A 164 -15.83 20.05 7.27
CA SER A 164 -15.60 20.62 8.59
C SER A 164 -14.86 19.68 9.55
N GLN A 165 -14.95 18.37 9.33
CA GLN A 165 -14.27 17.35 10.12
C GLN A 165 -13.61 16.34 9.18
N PRO A 166 -12.49 16.74 8.53
CA PRO A 166 -11.81 15.88 7.59
C PRO A 166 -11.26 14.65 8.32
N ARG A 167 -11.43 13.48 7.72
CA ARG A 167 -10.87 12.21 8.21
C ARG A 167 -10.18 11.51 7.07
N LEU A 168 -9.01 10.94 7.37
CA LEU A 168 -8.27 10.14 6.40
C LEU A 168 -9.07 8.88 6.07
N THR A 169 -9.32 8.65 4.78
CA THR A 169 -10.00 7.46 4.26
C THR A 169 -8.99 6.52 3.61
N VAL A 170 -9.34 5.25 3.42
CA VAL A 170 -8.46 4.26 2.78
C VAL A 170 -7.98 4.72 1.40
N LEU A 171 -8.88 5.26 0.57
CA LEU A 171 -8.53 5.72 -0.78
C LEU A 171 -7.60 6.94 -0.75
N LEU A 172 -7.86 7.89 0.17
CA LEU A 172 -7.02 9.08 0.32
C LEU A 172 -5.63 8.70 0.86
N ALA A 173 -5.56 7.78 1.82
CA ALA A 173 -4.31 7.28 2.37
C ALA A 173 -3.47 6.55 1.32
N LEU A 174 -4.07 5.66 0.51
CA LEU A 174 -3.36 4.99 -0.58
C LEU A 174 -2.85 5.99 -1.62
N TRP A 175 -3.69 6.95 -2.03
CA TRP A 175 -3.22 8.02 -2.90
C TRP A 175 -2.03 8.77 -2.29
N TYR A 176 -2.10 9.12 -1.00
CA TYR A 176 -1.04 9.83 -0.31
C TYR A 176 0.25 9.01 -0.20
N VAL A 177 0.15 7.70 0.09
CA VAL A 177 1.29 6.78 0.04
C VAL A 177 1.92 6.78 -1.36
N GLY A 178 1.13 6.80 -2.42
CA GLY A 178 1.64 6.92 -3.79
C GLY A 178 2.40 8.23 -4.02
N MET A 179 1.93 9.35 -3.46
CA MET A 179 2.65 10.64 -3.52
C MET A 179 3.96 10.59 -2.71
N LEU A 180 3.98 9.95 -1.54
CA LEU A 180 5.20 9.76 -0.74
C LEU A 180 6.21 8.81 -1.42
N ALA A 181 5.71 7.77 -2.08
CA ALA A 181 6.51 6.80 -2.84
C ALA A 181 7.09 7.39 -4.14
N ALA A 182 6.40 8.38 -4.72
CA ALA A 182 6.87 9.13 -5.89
C ALA A 182 8.05 10.05 -5.58
N ASN A 183 8.15 10.55 -4.35
CA ASN A 183 9.23 11.46 -3.97
C ASN A 183 10.59 10.74 -3.96
N ASN A 184 11.53 11.19 -4.79
CA ASN A 184 12.88 10.61 -4.82
C ASN A 184 13.79 11.15 -3.69
N GLN A 185 13.40 12.24 -3.03
CA GLN A 185 14.15 12.81 -1.91
C GLN A 185 13.69 12.21 -0.57
N GLY A 186 14.64 11.97 0.35
CA GLY A 186 14.40 11.49 1.71
C GLY A 186 15.48 10.54 2.24
N ASP A 187 15.72 10.58 3.55
CA ASP A 187 16.62 9.66 4.26
C ASP A 187 16.06 8.22 4.26
N GLY A 188 16.95 7.21 4.18
CA GLY A 188 16.58 5.81 3.90
C GLY A 188 16.62 5.48 2.41
N ARG A 189 17.74 5.88 1.79
CA ARG A 189 17.97 6.08 0.35
C ARG A 189 17.30 5.06 -0.59
N TRP A 190 16.73 5.61 -1.67
CA TRP A 190 16.63 4.95 -2.98
C TRP A 190 18.02 4.86 -3.63
N ASP A 191 19.01 4.26 -2.97
CA ASP A 191 20.32 4.10 -3.61
C ASP A 191 20.16 3.14 -4.80
N MET A 192 20.10 3.75 -5.98
CA MET A 192 20.68 3.21 -7.21
C MET A 192 21.99 3.97 -7.45
#